data_AF-A0A9X6ZPB4-F1
#
_entry.id   AF-A0A9X6ZPB4-F1
#
_cell.length_a   1.000
_cell.length_b   1.000
_cell.length_c   1.000
_cell.angle_alpha   90.00
_cell.angle_beta   90.00
_cell.angle_gamma   90.00
#
_symmetry.space_group_name_H-M   'P 1'
#
loop_
_entity.id
_entity.type
_entity.pdbx_description
1 polymer ?
#
loop_
_entity_poly.entity_id
_entity_poly.type
_entity_poly.pdbx_seq_one_letter_code
_entity_poly.pdbx_strand_id
1 'polypeptide(L)'
;MRTEEELKELAKRVITNEVFMASDEESISNAFMLLVSLGAEFPEGTVALYEEYSKAIPRGINGYPMFSSCGYLSKEEFKIFIEHYKKYNELLNS
;
A
#
# COMPACT_ATOMS: atom_id res chain seq x y z
N MET A 1 -4.68 -9.13 12.29
CA MET A 1 -5.29 -7.80 12.10
C MET A 1 -4.43 -6.79 12.84
N ARG A 2 -4.03 -5.70 12.18
CA ARG A 2 -3.28 -4.62 12.81
C ARG A 2 -4.16 -3.81 13.75
N THR A 3 -3.52 -3.19 14.72
CA THR A 3 -4.11 -2.21 15.63
C THR A 3 -4.41 -0.90 14.91
N GLU A 4 -5.30 -0.10 15.48
CA GLU A 4 -5.62 1.24 14.96
C GLU A 4 -4.39 2.14 14.90
N GLU A 5 -3.51 2.10 15.91
CA GLU A 5 -2.29 2.91 15.93
C GLU A 5 -1.31 2.51 14.82
N GLU A 6 -1.19 1.21 14.52
CA GLU A 6 -0.38 0.73 13.38
C GLU A 6 -0.94 1.20 12.03
N LEU A 7 -2.27 1.23 11.88
CA LEU A 7 -2.93 1.68 10.65
C LEU A 7 -2.84 3.20 10.47
N LYS A 8 -2.91 3.95 11.57
CA LYS A 8 -2.69 5.39 11.62
C LYS A 8 -1.25 5.76 11.25
N GLU A 9 -0.27 5.04 11.80
CA GLU A 9 1.13 5.24 11.41
C GLU A 9 1.37 4.87 9.95
N LEU A 10 0.77 3.78 9.46
CA LEU A 10 0.82 3.42 8.05
C LEU A 10 0.28 4.55 7.15
N ALA A 11 -0.85 5.18 7.51
CA ALA A 11 -1.41 6.31 6.78
C ALA A 11 -0.44 7.49 6.69
N LYS A 12 0.21 7.83 7.81
CA LYS A 12 1.24 8.87 7.83
C LYS A 12 2.41 8.52 6.91
N ARG A 13 2.91 7.28 6.97
CA ARG A 13 4.04 6.79 6.15
C ARG A 13 3.74 6.77 4.65
N VAL A 14 2.49 6.53 4.26
CA VAL A 14 2.07 6.67 2.85
C VAL A 14 2.14 8.13 2.42
N ILE A 15 1.63 9.05 3.24
CA ILE A 15 1.63 10.49 2.96
C ILE A 15 3.05 11.07 2.89
N THR A 16 3.95 10.60 3.76
CA THR A 16 5.36 11.03 3.76
C THR A 16 6.22 10.34 2.69
N ASN A 17 5.62 9.55 1.79
CA ASN A 17 6.30 8.79 0.74
C ASN A 17 7.35 7.80 1.27
N GLU A 18 7.15 7.25 2.46
CA GLU A 18 7.97 6.16 2.99
C GLU A 18 7.43 4.79 2.54
N VAL A 19 6.11 4.70 2.34
CA VAL A 19 5.39 3.51 1.90
C VAL A 19 4.64 3.80 0.61
N PHE A 20 4.79 2.93 -0.37
CA PHE A 20 3.91 2.89 -1.55
C PHE A 20 2.67 2.06 -1.23
N MET A 21 1.50 2.49 -1.71
CA MET A 21 0.25 1.75 -1.58
C MET A 21 -0.49 1.69 -2.93
N ALA A 22 -0.99 0.51 -3.26
CA ALA A 22 -1.83 0.24 -4.43
C ALA A 22 -3.15 -0.39 -3.98
N SER A 23 -4.27 0.13 -4.47
CA SER A 23 -5.62 -0.38 -4.16
C SER A 23 -6.46 -0.64 -5.40
N ASP A 24 -5.95 -0.31 -6.59
CA ASP A 24 -6.58 -0.55 -7.87
C ASP A 24 -5.76 -1.57 -8.69
N GLU A 25 -6.42 -2.22 -9.65
CA GLU A 25 -5.84 -3.30 -10.44
C GLU A 25 -4.60 -2.85 -11.23
N GLU A 26 -4.58 -1.62 -11.73
CA GLU A 26 -3.46 -1.09 -12.53
C GLU A 26 -2.23 -0.88 -11.65
N SER A 27 -2.36 -0.18 -10.52
CA SER A 27 -1.25 0.06 -9.61
C SER A 27 -0.73 -1.24 -8.99
N ILE A 28 -1.63 -2.19 -8.68
CA ILE A 28 -1.24 -3.53 -8.21
C ILE A 28 -0.46 -4.29 -9.28
N SER A 29 -0.97 -4.33 -10.51
CA SER A 29 -0.35 -5.08 -11.61
C SER A 29 1.02 -4.52 -11.98
N ASN A 30 1.22 -3.20 -11.93
CA ASN A 30 2.51 -2.60 -12.26
C ASN A 30 3.50 -2.68 -11.10
N ALA A 31 3.07 -2.43 -9.86
CA ALA A 31 3.98 -2.35 -8.71
C ALA A 31 4.30 -3.70 -8.08
N PHE A 32 3.36 -4.64 -8.15
CA PHE A 32 3.47 -5.99 -7.56
C PHE A 32 3.41 -7.09 -8.63
N MET A 33 3.76 -6.74 -9.89
CA MET A 33 3.71 -7.63 -11.05
C MET A 33 4.37 -8.99 -10.79
N LEU A 34 5.52 -8.98 -10.11
CA LEU A 34 6.28 -10.19 -9.82
C LEU A 34 5.48 -11.15 -8.94
N LEU A 35 4.79 -10.63 -7.92
CA LEU A 35 3.95 -11.43 -7.02
C LEU A 35 2.76 -12.01 -7.79
N VAL A 36 2.08 -11.19 -8.58
CA VAL A 36 0.95 -11.64 -9.41
C VAL A 36 1.39 -12.71 -10.41
N SER A 37 2.52 -12.50 -11.10
CA SER A 37 3.05 -13.41 -12.13
C SER A 37 3.52 -14.75 -11.56
N LEU A 38 4.00 -14.76 -10.31
CA LEU A 38 4.39 -15.98 -9.60
C LEU A 38 3.19 -16.69 -8.94
N GLY A 39 1.98 -16.16 -9.09
CA GLY A 39 0.77 -16.75 -8.52
C GLY A 39 0.67 -16.56 -7.00
N ALA A 40 1.15 -15.44 -6.46
CA ALA A 40 0.98 -15.14 -5.05
C ALA A 40 -0.51 -15.07 -4.69
N GLU A 41 -0.90 -15.81 -3.65
CA GLU A 41 -2.25 -15.78 -3.11
C GLU A 41 -2.34 -14.73 -2.00
N PHE A 42 -3.36 -13.88 -2.08
CA PHE A 42 -3.66 -12.92 -1.02
C PHE A 42 -4.83 -13.41 -0.19
N PRO A 43 -4.88 -13.07 1.11
CA PRO A 43 -6.04 -13.39 1.94
C PRO A 43 -7.33 -12.84 1.34
N GLU A 44 -8.43 -13.60 1.47
CA GLU A 44 -9.75 -13.17 1.01
C GLU A 44 -10.13 -11.82 1.63
N GLY A 45 -10.68 -10.92 0.80
CA GLY A 45 -11.04 -9.57 1.25
C GLY A 45 -9.86 -8.59 1.34
N THR A 46 -8.70 -8.93 0.77
CA THR A 46 -7.62 -7.97 0.50
C THR A 46 -8.09 -6.89 -0.47
N VAL A 47 -7.92 -5.63 -0.10
CA VAL A 47 -8.34 -4.47 -0.90
C VAL A 47 -7.20 -3.51 -1.25
N ALA A 48 -6.04 -3.66 -0.61
CA ALA A 48 -4.86 -2.88 -0.94
C ALA A 48 -3.59 -3.66 -0.60
N LEU A 49 -2.53 -3.41 -1.38
CA LEU A 49 -1.18 -3.86 -1.13
C LEU A 49 -0.29 -2.65 -0.86
N TYR A 50 0.76 -2.85 -0.06
CA TYR A 50 1.71 -1.79 0.23
C TYR A 50 3.10 -2.35 0.48
N GLU A 51 4.12 -1.54 0.26
CA GLU A 51 5.49 -1.87 0.61
C GLU A 51 6.32 -0.60 0.81
N GLU A 52 7.39 -0.72 1.61
CA GLU A 52 8.32 0.37 1.83
C GLU A 52 9.11 0.70 0.56
N TYR A 53 9.21 1.98 0.20
CA TYR A 53 9.99 2.40 -0.97
C TYR A 53 11.46 1.98 -0.88
N SER A 54 12.01 1.83 0.34
CA SER A 54 13.36 1.31 0.59
C SER A 54 13.60 -0.10 0.05
N LYS A 55 12.53 -0.88 -0.17
CA LYS A 55 12.57 -2.23 -0.73
C LYS A 55 12.22 -2.28 -2.22
N ALA A 56 11.98 -1.13 -2.85
CA ALA A 56 11.73 -1.07 -4.28
C ALA A 56 12.95 -1.62 -5.04
N ILE A 57 12.72 -2.48 -6.02
CA ILE A 57 13.80 -2.96 -6.88
C ILE A 57 14.24 -1.84 -7.85
N PRO A 58 15.48 -1.85 -8.37
CA PRO A 58 16.06 -0.72 -9.10
C PRO A 58 15.33 -0.28 -10.38
N ARG A 59 14.39 -1.07 -10.87
CA ARG A 59 13.61 -0.78 -12.08
C ARG A 59 12.14 -0.59 -11.70
N GLY A 60 11.47 0.32 -12.39
CA GLY A 60 10.03 0.46 -12.36
C GLY A 60 9.38 -0.06 -13.64
N ILE A 61 8.05 -0.20 -13.62
CA ILE A 61 7.23 -0.49 -14.80
C ILE A 61 6.20 0.62 -14.91
N ASN A 62 6.11 1.25 -16.09
CA ASN A 62 5.14 2.32 -16.38
C ASN A 62 5.15 3.47 -15.36
N GLY A 63 6.31 3.79 -14.78
CA GLY A 63 6.46 4.84 -13.76
C GLY A 63 6.17 4.40 -12.32
N TYR A 64 5.76 3.15 -12.10
CA TYR A 64 5.55 2.59 -10.76
C TYR A 64 6.82 1.92 -10.21
N PRO A 65 7.08 2.03 -8.89
CA PRO A 65 8.09 1.19 -8.24
C PRO A 65 7.70 -0.28 -8.36
N MET A 66 8.67 -1.18 -8.45
CA MET A 66 8.40 -2.62 -8.40
C MET A 66 8.81 -3.21 -7.05
N PHE A 67 8.06 -4.20 -6.56
CA PHE A 67 8.32 -4.90 -5.31
C PHE A 67 8.25 -6.41 -5.48
N SER A 68 9.06 -7.14 -4.71
CA SER A 68 9.05 -8.60 -4.60
C SER A 68 8.40 -9.11 -3.31
N SER A 69 7.90 -8.19 -2.48
CA SER A 69 7.15 -8.46 -1.27
C SER A 69 6.07 -7.39 -1.11
N CYS A 70 5.08 -7.68 -0.26
CA CYS A 70 4.07 -6.70 0.10
C CYS A 70 3.48 -7.02 1.47
N GLY A 71 3.03 -5.99 2.17
CA GLY A 71 1.91 -6.12 3.09
C GLY A 71 0.59 -5.99 2.33
N TYR A 72 -0.50 -6.42 2.95
CA TYR A 72 -1.86 -6.28 2.42
C TYR A 72 -2.75 -5.58 3.45
N LEU A 73 -3.89 -5.02 3.05
CA LEU A 73 -4.94 -4.54 3.95
C LEU A 73 -6.24 -5.27 3.65
N SER A 74 -6.89 -5.79 4.68
CA SER A 74 -8.29 -6.22 4.59
C SER A 74 -9.22 -5.01 4.47
N LYS A 75 -10.47 -5.25 4.05
CA LYS A 75 -11.50 -4.21 3.97
C LYS A 75 -11.73 -3.45 5.29
N GLU A 76 -11.67 -4.13 6.43
CA GLU A 76 -11.85 -3.51 7.75
C GLU A 76 -10.68 -2.60 8.12
N GLU A 77 -9.45 -3.07 7.93
CA GLU A 77 -8.24 -2.29 8.18
C GLU A 77 -8.13 -1.09 7.23
N PHE A 78 -8.50 -1.28 5.95
CA PHE A 78 -8.49 -0.21 4.96
C PHE A 78 -9.45 0.92 5.31
N LYS A 79 -10.59 0.62 5.96
CA LYS A 79 -11.55 1.63 6.42
C LYS A 79 -10.96 2.54 7.51
N ILE A 80 -10.22 1.96 8.45
CA ILE A 80 -9.54 2.72 9.52
C ILE A 80 -8.38 3.53 8.91
N PHE A 81 -7.56 2.88 8.07
CA PHE A 81 -6.47 3.54 7.34
C PHE A 81 -6.94 4.76 6.57
N ILE A 82 -8.01 4.64 5.76
CA ILE A 82 -8.45 5.73 4.88
C ILE A 82 -9.01 6.93 5.67
N GLU A 83 -9.59 6.69 6.84
CA GLU A 83 -10.05 7.78 7.72
C GLU A 83 -8.85 8.62 8.20
N HIS A 84 -7.80 7.96 8.69
CA HIS A 84 -6.60 8.66 9.15
C HIS A 84 -5.84 9.30 7.98
N TYR A 85 -5.73 8.62 6.84
CA TYR A 85 -5.10 9.15 5.64
C TYR A 85 -5.75 10.48 5.22
N LYS A 86 -7.08 10.54 5.16
CA LYS A 86 -7.80 11.76 4.80
C LYS A 86 -7.55 12.88 5.80
N LYS A 87 -7.68 12.61 7.12
CA LYS A 87 -7.41 13.59 8.18
C LYS A 87 -6.00 14.17 8.08
N TYR A 88 -4.98 13.33 7.90
CA TYR A 88 -3.60 13.79 7.79
C TYR A 88 -3.33 14.56 6.50
N ASN A 89 -3.88 14.10 5.39
CA ASN A 89 -3.69 14.75 4.10
C ASN A 89 -4.36 16.13 4.09
N GLU A 90 -5.52 16.30 4.74
CA GLU A 90 -6.15 17.61 4.92
C GLU A 90 -5.26 18.56 5.74
N LEU A 91 -4.69 18.11 6.86
CA LEU A 91 -3.84 18.93 7.73
C LEU A 91 -2.53 19.40 7.08
N LEU A 92 -2.00 18.64 6.11
CA LEU A 92 -0.76 19.02 5.41
C LEU A 92 -1.00 19.94 4.21
N ASN A 93 -2.20 19.90 3.64
CA ASN A 93 -2.57 20.69 2.46
C ASN A 93 -3.49 21.88 2.78
N SER A 94 -3.82 22.09 4.06
CA SER A 94 -4.54 23.26 4.60
C SER A 94 -3.58 24.40 4.93
#